data_AF-A0A355WM89-F1
#
_entry.id   AF-A0A355WM89-F1
#
_cell.length_a   1.000
_cell.length_b   1.000
_cell.length_c   1.000
_cell.angle_alpha   90.00
_cell.angle_beta   90.00
_cell.angle_gamma   90.00
#
_symmetry.space_group_name_H-M   'P 1'
#
loop_
_entity.id
_entity.type
_entity.pdbx_description
1 polymer ?
#
loop_
_entity_poly.entity_id
_entity_poly.type
_entity_poly.pdbx_seq_one_letter_code
_entity_poly.pdbx_strand_id
1 'polypeptide(L)'
;MPKLGVRQVIKGTLDLADLVGGLILIAMTLLNLSAVFMRYVLVDSLSWSEEILRYSSIWLTFLAAAAASYNAEHLSLDLLRFRGSPLVQRLHETALHLLAAIFSAVVLW
;
A
#
# COMPACT_ATOMS: atom_id res chain seq x y z
N MET A 1 9.82 14.19 22.51
CA MET A 1 8.65 13.31 22.73
C MET A 1 7.41 14.04 22.20
N PRO A 2 6.80 13.63 21.06
CA PRO A 2 5.60 14.29 20.55
C PRO A 2 4.43 14.14 21.54
N LYS A 3 3.65 15.21 21.74
CA LYS A 3 2.53 15.27 22.69
C LYS A 3 1.47 14.22 22.30
N LEU A 4 0.89 13.54 23.30
CA LEU A 4 -0.07 12.42 23.10
C LEU A 4 -1.20 12.73 22.09
N GLY A 5 -1.68 13.98 22.06
CA GLY A 5 -2.73 14.40 21.12
C GLY A 5 -2.32 14.32 19.64
N VAL A 6 -1.05 14.54 19.30
CA VAL A 6 -0.56 14.48 17.91
C VAL A 6 -0.61 13.05 17.38
N ARG A 7 -0.23 12.06 18.20
CA ARG A 7 -0.28 10.64 17.81
C ARG A 7 -1.72 10.16 17.57
N GLN A 8 -2.67 10.65 18.37
CA GLN A 8 -4.07 10.26 18.25
C GLN A 8 -4.72 10.82 16.97
N VAL A 9 -4.37 12.05 16.60
CA VAL A 9 -4.80 12.66 15.33
C VAL A 9 -4.22 11.90 14.13
N ILE A 10 -2.92 11.59 14.16
CA ILE A 10 -2.25 10.82 13.09
C ILE A 10 -2.90 9.45 12.91
N LYS A 11 -3.16 8.74 14.02
CA LYS A 11 -3.82 7.43 13.96
C LYS A 11 -5.22 7.54 13.35
N GLY A 12 -6.02 8.52 13.77
CA GLY A 12 -7.36 8.72 13.19
C GLY A 12 -7.34 9.01 11.68
N THR A 13 -6.35 9.77 11.20
CA THR A 13 -6.19 10.03 9.76
C THR A 13 -5.78 8.77 8.98
N LEU A 14 -5.01 7.88 9.59
CA LEU A 14 -4.60 6.61 8.98
C LEU A 14 -5.74 5.59 8.97
N ASP A 15 -6.51 5.49 10.06
CA ASP A 15 -7.68 4.61 10.13
C ASP A 15 -8.71 5.00 9.03
N LEU A 16 -8.87 6.30 8.77
CA LEU A 16 -9.69 6.79 7.66
C LEU A 16 -9.09 6.43 6.30
N ALA A 17 -7.77 6.59 6.14
CA ALA A 17 -7.06 6.23 4.91
C ALA A 17 -7.20 4.73 4.59
N ASP A 18 -7.09 3.86 5.60
CA ASP A 18 -7.26 2.42 5.47
C ASP A 18 -8.69 2.05 5.12
N LEU A 19 -9.68 2.70 5.72
CA LEU A 19 -11.09 2.51 5.37
C LEU A 19 -11.35 2.89 3.91
N VAL A 20 -10.88 4.06 3.48
CA VAL A 20 -11.02 4.52 2.09
C VAL A 20 -10.29 3.60 1.13
N GLY A 21 -9.07 3.17 1.46
CA GLY A 21 -8.30 2.21 0.66
C GLY A 21 -9.01 0.87 0.51
N GLY A 22 -9.59 0.34 1.59
CA GLY A 22 -10.39 -0.88 1.56
C GLY A 22 -11.62 -0.76 0.66
N LEU A 23 -12.34 0.37 0.73
CA LEU A 23 -13.49 0.63 -0.14
C LEU A 23 -13.08 0.72 -1.63
N ILE A 24 -11.97 1.39 -1.92
CA ILE A 24 -11.41 1.45 -3.29
C ILE A 24 -11.09 0.05 -3.79
N LEU A 25 -10.44 -0.78 -2.97
CA LEU A 25 -10.08 -2.15 -3.34
C LEU A 25 -11.32 -2.99 -3.66
N ILE A 26 -12.35 -2.95 -2.80
CA ILE A 26 -13.61 -3.66 -3.04
C ILE A 26 -14.27 -3.19 -4.33
N ALA A 27 -14.34 -1.88 -4.55
CA ALA A 27 -14.90 -1.30 -5.77
C ALA A 27 -14.14 -1.78 -7.03
N MET A 28 -12.81 -1.75 -7.01
CA MET A 28 -11.97 -2.25 -8.09
C MET A 28 -12.20 -3.74 -8.36
N THR A 29 -12.29 -4.57 -7.32
CA THR A 29 -12.56 -6.01 -7.47
C THR A 29 -13.91 -6.25 -8.14
N LEU A 30 -14.98 -5.62 -7.66
CA LEU A 30 -16.32 -5.75 -8.25
C LEU A 30 -16.34 -5.27 -9.70
N LEU A 31 -15.67 -4.16 -9.98
CA LEU A 31 -15.62 -3.59 -11.32
C LEU A 31 -14.85 -4.50 -12.29
N ASN A 32 -13.74 -5.09 -11.85
CA ASN A 32 -12.99 -6.06 -12.65
C ASN A 32 -13.80 -7.34 -12.92
N LEU A 33 -14.50 -7.87 -11.90
CA LEU A 33 -15.43 -8.99 -12.08
C LEU A 33 -16.54 -8.66 -13.09
N SER A 34 -17.09 -7.45 -13.04
CA SER A 34 -18.11 -7.01 -14.01
C SER A 34 -17.55 -6.88 -15.43
N ALA A 35 -16.31 -6.40 -15.58
CA ALA A 35 -15.65 -6.27 -16.87
C ALA A 35 -15.35 -7.65 -17.48
N VAL A 36 -14.93 -8.62 -16.66
CA VAL A 36 -14.76 -10.02 -17.08
C VAL A 36 -16.10 -10.62 -17.50
N PHE A 37 -17.16 -10.45 -16.70
CA PHE A 37 -18.49 -10.96 -17.04
C PHE A 37 -18.99 -10.38 -18.37
N MET A 38 -18.90 -9.07 -18.56
CA MET A 38 -19.29 -8.42 -19.81
C MET A 38 -18.52 -8.97 -21.00
N ARG A 39 -17.21 -9.14 -20.87
CA ARG A 39 -16.35 -9.60 -21.96
C ARG A 39 -16.66 -11.03 -22.40
N TYR A 40 -16.89 -11.93 -21.46
CA TYR A 40 -17.03 -13.36 -21.76
C TYR A 40 -18.48 -13.82 -21.90
N VAL A 41 -19.44 -13.15 -21.27
CA VAL A 41 -20.86 -13.53 -21.30
C VAL A 41 -21.65 -12.65 -22.27
N LEU A 42 -21.47 -11.34 -22.19
CA LEU A 42 -22.20 -10.38 -23.03
C LEU A 42 -21.48 -10.08 -24.34
N VAL A 43 -20.23 -10.54 -24.49
CA VAL A 43 -19.36 -10.29 -25.66
C VAL A 43 -19.21 -8.78 -25.94
N ASP A 44 -19.25 -7.98 -24.87
CA ASP A 44 -19.10 -6.52 -24.91
C ASP A 44 -18.02 -6.07 -23.92
N SER A 45 -17.44 -4.89 -24.12
CA SER A 45 -16.32 -4.39 -23.32
C SER A 45 -16.63 -3.06 -22.66
N LEU A 46 -16.44 -2.97 -21.33
CA LEU A 46 -16.46 -1.70 -20.61
C LEU A 46 -15.14 -0.96 -20.82
N SER A 47 -15.05 -0.13 -21.85
CA SER A 47 -13.85 0.69 -22.11
C SER A 47 -13.48 1.62 -20.95
N TRP A 48 -14.47 2.23 -20.29
CA TRP A 48 -14.27 3.13 -19.15
C TRP A 48 -13.79 2.41 -17.87
N SER A 49 -13.96 1.09 -17.79
CA SER A 49 -13.56 0.33 -16.60
C SER A 49 -12.05 0.38 -16.38
N GLU A 50 -11.28 0.40 -17.47
CA GLU A 50 -9.83 0.45 -17.43
C GLU A 50 -9.32 1.77 -16.83
N GLU A 51 -9.93 2.89 -17.21
CA GLU A 51 -9.60 4.21 -16.68
C GLU A 51 -9.84 4.27 -15.17
N ILE A 52 -11.01 3.82 -14.71
CA ILE A 52 -11.34 3.81 -13.28
C ILE A 52 -10.39 2.91 -12.49
N LEU A 53 -10.08 1.71 -12.99
CA LEU A 53 -9.11 0.83 -12.34
C LEU A 53 -7.73 1.49 -12.23
N ARG A 54 -7.29 2.16 -13.30
CA ARG A 54 -5.98 2.82 -13.36
C ARG A 54 -5.89 3.99 -12.38
N TYR A 55 -6.90 4.85 -12.32
CA TYR A 55 -6.89 5.96 -11.37
C TYR A 55 -7.05 5.47 -9.92
N SER A 56 -7.88 4.45 -9.69
CA SER A 56 -8.09 3.86 -8.37
C SER A 56 -6.82 3.20 -7.83
N SER A 57 -6.04 2.52 -8.69
CA SER A 57 -4.79 1.87 -8.27
C SER A 57 -3.71 2.88 -7.86
N ILE A 58 -3.65 4.04 -8.51
CA ILE A 58 -2.76 5.15 -8.14
C ILE A 58 -3.09 5.63 -6.71
N TRP A 59 -4.36 5.93 -6.45
CA TRP A 59 -4.82 6.36 -5.13
C TRP A 59 -4.59 5.29 -4.06
N LEU A 60 -4.90 4.03 -4.36
CA LEU A 60 -4.68 2.91 -3.46
C LEU A 60 -3.19 2.74 -3.11
N THR A 61 -2.29 2.93 -4.08
CA THR A 61 -0.84 2.85 -3.87
C THR A 61 -0.37 3.90 -2.87
N PHE A 62 -0.84 5.15 -2.99
CA PHE A 62 -0.49 6.20 -2.04
C PHE A 62 -1.03 5.95 -0.64
N LEU A 63 -2.28 5.49 -0.52
CA LEU A 63 -2.88 5.15 0.77
C LEU A 63 -2.16 3.98 1.44
N ALA A 64 -1.86 2.93 0.67
CA ALA A 64 -1.10 1.77 1.16
C ALA A 64 0.32 2.15 1.57
N ALA A 65 0.99 3.03 0.83
CA ALA A 65 2.32 3.54 1.19
C ALA A 65 2.29 4.32 2.51
N ALA A 66 1.30 5.20 2.71
CA ALA A 66 1.15 5.95 3.95
C ALA A 66 0.91 5.02 5.17
N ALA A 67 0.02 4.03 5.02
CA ALA A 67 -0.24 3.04 6.06
C ALA A 67 1.00 2.17 6.34
N ALA A 68 1.71 1.74 5.30
CA ALA A 68 2.94 0.97 5.43
C ALA A 68 4.05 1.77 6.13
N SER A 69 4.22 3.06 5.82
CA SER A 69 5.20 3.92 6.49
C SER A 69 4.92 4.07 7.99
N TYR A 70 3.65 4.23 8.37
CA TYR A 70 3.27 4.31 9.79
C TYR A 70 3.48 2.97 10.52
N ASN A 71 3.08 1.86 9.90
CA ASN A 71 3.24 0.54 10.50
C ASN A 71 4.71 0.05 10.50
N ALA A 72 5.53 0.48 9.55
CA ALA A 72 6.95 0.13 9.46
C ALA A 72 7.79 0.75 10.58
N GLU A 73 7.37 1.88 11.19
CA GLU A 73 7.99 2.40 12.42
C GLU A 73 7.91 1.38 13.59
N HIS A 74 6.92 0.48 13.57
CA HIS A 74 6.76 -0.59 14.55
C HIS A 74 7.27 -1.96 14.06
N LEU A 75 7.07 -2.30 12.78
CA LEU A 75 7.41 -3.61 12.23
C LEU A 75 8.92 -3.85 12.05
N SER A 76 9.70 -2.80 11.76
CA SER A 76 11.14 -2.92 11.46
C SER A 76 12.00 -3.25 12.69
N LEU A 77 11.43 -3.18 13.90
CA LEU A 77 12.20 -3.32 15.14
C LEU A 77 11.82 -4.54 15.98
N ASP A 78 10.56 -4.99 15.99
CA ASP A 78 10.15 -6.01 16.97
C ASP A 78 10.54 -7.45 16.58
N LEU A 79 10.63 -7.78 15.29
CA LEU A 79 11.04 -9.13 14.86
C LEU A 79 12.55 -9.39 15.00
N LEU A 80 13.39 -8.36 14.87
CA LEU A 80 14.86 -8.49 14.98
C LEU A 80 15.42 -8.11 16.36
N ARG A 81 14.71 -7.30 17.17
CA ARG A 81 15.18 -6.90 18.50
C ARG A 81 15.32 -8.05 19.48
N PHE A 82 14.71 -9.20 19.21
CA PHE A 82 14.81 -10.30 20.17
C PHE A 82 16.17 -11.00 20.16
N ARG A 83 16.94 -11.10 19.06
CA ARG A 83 18.23 -11.87 19.05
C ARG A 83 19.29 -11.57 17.94
N GLY A 84 19.23 -10.47 17.18
CA GLY A 84 20.18 -10.24 16.06
C GLY A 84 21.46 -9.47 16.42
N SER A 85 22.65 -10.03 16.11
CA SER A 85 23.96 -9.33 16.12
C SER A 85 23.92 -8.02 15.28
N PRO A 86 24.70 -6.97 15.64
CA PRO A 86 24.70 -5.67 14.94
C PRO A 86 24.98 -5.75 13.42
N LEU A 87 25.61 -6.82 12.95
CA LEU A 87 25.83 -7.10 11.52
C LEU A 87 24.52 -7.40 10.77
N VAL A 88 23.61 -8.13 11.43
CA VAL A 88 22.32 -8.55 10.83
C VAL A 88 21.38 -7.34 10.69
N GLN A 89 21.42 -6.41 11.64
CA GLN A 89 20.62 -5.18 11.57
C GLN A 89 21.03 -4.29 10.40
N ARG A 90 22.34 -4.07 10.21
CA ARG A 90 22.85 -3.26 9.09
C ARG A 90 22.55 -3.87 7.73
N LEU A 91 22.69 -5.20 7.60
CA LEU A 91 22.35 -5.90 6.36
C LEU A 91 20.86 -5.75 6.04
N HIS A 92 20.00 -5.82 7.05
CA HIS A 92 18.55 -5.69 6.88
C HIS A 92 18.13 -4.29 6.46
N GLU A 93 18.67 -3.25 7.11
CA GLU A 93 18.43 -1.86 6.70
C GLU A 93 18.91 -1.62 5.27
N THR A 94 20.08 -2.14 4.91
CA THR A 94 20.64 -1.97 3.55
C THR A 94 19.79 -2.72 2.52
N ALA A 95 19.29 -3.91 2.85
CA ALA A 95 18.41 -4.70 1.99
C ALA A 95 17.08 -3.99 1.74
N LEU A 96 16.44 -3.42 2.78
CA LEU A 96 15.20 -2.66 2.63
C LEU A 96 15.39 -1.42 1.75
N HIS A 97 16.48 -0.66 1.93
CA HIS A 97 16.80 0.50 1.08
C HIS A 97 17.09 0.10 -0.36
N LEU A 98 17.83 -1.00 -0.58
CA LEU A 98 18.09 -1.53 -1.92
C LEU A 98 16.79 -1.97 -2.60
N LEU A 99 15.90 -2.65 -1.87
CA LEU A 99 14.63 -3.12 -2.41
C LEU A 99 13.71 -1.95 -2.76
N ALA A 100 13.66 -0.91 -1.92
CA ALA A 100 12.97 0.35 -2.21
C ALA A 100 13.58 1.10 -3.42
N ALA A 101 14.91 1.12 -3.54
CA ALA A 101 15.60 1.74 -4.66
C ALA A 101 15.32 1.01 -5.99
N ILE A 102 15.33 -0.33 -5.98
CA ILE A 102 14.97 -1.16 -7.14
C ILE A 102 13.51 -0.90 -7.53
N PHE A 103 12.59 -0.93 -6.57
CA PHE A 103 11.18 -0.62 -6.82
C PHE A 103 11.01 0.75 -7.48
N SER A 104 11.68 1.78 -6.94
CA SER A 104 11.63 3.14 -7.48
C SER A 104 12.19 3.23 -8.90
N ALA A 105 13.28 2.51 -9.20
CA ALA A 105 13.87 2.46 -10.53
C ALA A 105 12.96 1.76 -11.56
N VAL A 106 12.25 0.70 -11.16
CA VAL A 106 11.27 0.01 -12.02
C VAL A 106 10.05 0.88 -12.30
N VAL A 107 9.56 1.64 -11.31
CA VAL A 107 8.44 2.57 -11.50
C VAL A 107 8.82 3.74 -12.42
N LEU A 108 10.08 4.15 -12.43
CA LEU A 108 10.61 5.21 -13.29
C LEU A 108 10.79 4.79 -14.76
N TRP A 109 10.79 3.48 -15.05
CA TRP A 109 10.98 2.92 -16.38
C TRP A 109 9.64 2.65 -17.07
#